data_AF-G4SX39-F1
#
_entry.id   AF-G4SX39-F1
#
_cell.length_a   1.000
_cell.length_b   1.000
_cell.length_c   1.000
_cell.angle_alpha   90.00
_cell.angle_beta   90.00
_cell.angle_gamma   90.00
#
_symmetry.space_group_name_H-M   'P 1'
#
loop_
_entity.id
_entity.type
_entity.pdbx_description
1 polymer ?
#
loop_
_entity_poly.entity_id
_entity_poly.type
_entity_poly.pdbx_seq_one_letter_code
_entity_poly.pdbx_strand_id
1 'polypeptide(L)'
;MPSRYLAFRFKYRLGYAAGLFLSIAGLALLMSDNQAAWHSPGPANHGHEQLPCSDCHREAEGSARQQIKANLKHQLGLRKHEAYFQFRPVSNAQCLACHDRPNDPHLVHRFNEPRFAETRAKLHPETCASCHVEHRGVRITLQNAEFCQSCHEDFSLKEDPISIPHQTLAQQQRWETCLGCHDYHGNHRMDVPTEVDNAIAPAIIGDYFNGAASPYPGPVIQKAKEKPDES
;
A
#
# COMPACT_ATOMS: atom_id res chain seq x y z
N MET A 1 -52.03 22.13 -44.68
CA MET A 1 -50.62 21.98 -44.27
C MET A 1 -50.46 21.80 -42.75
N PRO A 2 -50.76 20.62 -42.15
CA PRO A 2 -50.51 20.36 -40.71
C PRO A 2 -49.29 19.44 -40.44
N SER A 3 -48.75 18.79 -41.48
CA SER A 3 -47.78 17.69 -41.37
C SER A 3 -46.42 18.11 -40.80
N ARG A 4 -45.94 19.33 -41.10
CA ARG A 4 -44.63 19.81 -40.66
C ARG A 4 -44.56 20.15 -39.16
N TYR A 5 -45.65 20.63 -38.56
CA TYR A 5 -45.70 20.99 -37.14
C TYR A 5 -45.73 19.76 -36.22
N LEU A 6 -46.41 18.68 -36.63
CA LEU A 6 -46.42 17.40 -35.90
C LEU A 6 -45.05 16.70 -35.94
N ALA A 7 -44.40 16.68 -37.11
CA ALA A 7 -43.03 16.15 -37.25
C ALA A 7 -42.00 16.96 -36.44
N PHE A 8 -42.19 18.28 -36.34
CA PHE A 8 -41.36 19.15 -35.50
C PHE A 8 -41.52 18.81 -34.01
N ARG A 9 -42.74 18.76 -33.48
CA ARG A 9 -43.00 18.41 -32.06
C ARG A 9 -42.54 16.99 -31.68
N PHE A 10 -42.57 16.05 -32.61
CA PHE A 10 -42.04 14.70 -32.41
C PHE A 10 -40.52 14.71 -32.19
N LYS A 11 -39.77 15.49 -32.98
CA LYS A 11 -38.31 15.63 -32.83
C LYS A 11 -37.90 16.27 -31.50
N TYR A 12 -38.62 17.30 -31.02
CA TYR A 12 -38.36 17.88 -29.69
C TYR A 12 -38.67 16.91 -28.56
N ARG A 13 -39.77 16.15 -28.65
CA ARG A 13 -40.09 15.12 -27.65
C ARG A 13 -39.03 14.02 -27.60
N LEU A 14 -38.52 13.60 -28.76
CA LEU A 14 -37.40 12.66 -28.82
C LEU A 14 -36.13 13.24 -28.19
N GLY A 15 -35.83 14.53 -28.46
CA GLY A 15 -34.68 15.23 -27.88
C GLY A 15 -34.78 15.38 -26.36
N TYR A 16 -35.94 15.75 -25.83
CA TYR A 16 -36.18 15.81 -24.39
C TYR A 16 -36.13 14.43 -23.73
N ALA A 17 -36.69 13.40 -24.37
CA ALA A 17 -36.62 12.03 -23.88
C ALA A 17 -35.17 11.50 -23.87
N ALA A 18 -34.40 11.77 -24.93
CA ALA A 18 -32.98 11.42 -24.99
C ALA A 18 -32.16 12.18 -23.95
N GLY A 19 -32.40 13.49 -23.79
CA GLY A 19 -31.74 14.29 -22.76
C GLY A 19 -32.06 13.82 -21.34
N LEU A 20 -33.32 13.50 -21.07
CA LEU A 20 -33.74 12.94 -19.78
C LEU A 20 -33.09 11.56 -19.54
N PHE A 21 -33.07 10.71 -20.56
CA PHE A 21 -32.42 9.40 -20.47
C PHE A 21 -30.92 9.55 -20.19
N LEU A 22 -30.21 10.43 -20.89
CA LEU A 22 -28.79 10.69 -20.64
C LEU A 22 -28.54 11.26 -19.24
N SER A 23 -29.38 12.17 -18.76
CA SER A 23 -29.28 12.71 -17.40
C SER A 23 -29.54 11.65 -16.33
N ILE A 24 -30.55 10.78 -16.52
CA ILE A 24 -30.83 9.67 -15.60
C ILE A 24 -29.68 8.66 -15.63
N ALA A 25 -29.17 8.31 -16.81
CA ALA A 25 -28.03 7.41 -16.95
C ALA A 25 -26.77 7.99 -16.29
N GLY A 26 -26.50 9.29 -16.49
CA GLY A 26 -25.39 9.98 -15.85
C GLY A 26 -25.55 10.04 -14.33
N LEU A 27 -26.74 10.34 -13.83
CA LEU A 27 -27.02 10.35 -12.40
C LEU A 27 -26.90 8.95 -11.79
N ALA A 28 -27.41 7.92 -12.47
CA ALA A 28 -27.26 6.53 -12.02
C ALA A 28 -25.79 6.09 -11.97
N LEU A 29 -24.96 6.53 -12.95
CA LEU A 29 -23.52 6.31 -12.92
C LEU A 29 -22.87 6.98 -11.68
N LEU A 30 -23.20 8.26 -11.45
CA LEU A 30 -22.73 9.07 -10.32
C LEU A 30 -23.34 8.69 -8.96
N MET A 31 -24.30 7.78 -8.93
CA MET A 31 -24.88 7.24 -7.70
C MET A 31 -24.58 5.75 -7.54
N SER A 32 -23.84 5.14 -8.48
CA SER A 32 -23.45 3.74 -8.36
C SER A 32 -22.46 3.56 -7.22
N ASP A 33 -22.54 2.44 -6.51
CA ASP A 33 -21.61 2.12 -5.41
C ASP A 33 -20.17 1.92 -5.91
N ASN A 34 -19.97 1.79 -7.22
CA ASN A 34 -18.69 1.50 -7.85
C ASN A 34 -17.88 2.76 -8.25
N GLN A 35 -18.32 3.96 -7.85
CA GLN A 35 -17.61 5.21 -8.12
C GLN A 35 -16.19 5.21 -7.57
N ALA A 36 -16.00 4.59 -6.39
CA ALA A 36 -14.69 4.49 -5.76
C ALA A 36 -13.67 3.73 -6.63
N ALA A 37 -14.11 2.70 -7.36
CA ALA A 37 -13.25 1.93 -8.26
C ALA A 37 -12.76 2.75 -9.46
N TRP A 38 -13.51 3.75 -9.93
CA TRP A 38 -13.07 4.63 -11.02
C TRP A 38 -11.93 5.56 -10.61
N HIS A 39 -11.80 5.80 -9.31
CA HIS A 39 -10.74 6.62 -8.73
C HIS A 39 -9.54 5.79 -8.24
N SER A 40 -9.63 4.45 -8.30
CA SER A 40 -8.54 3.58 -7.90
C SER A 40 -7.42 3.57 -8.96
N PRO A 41 -6.17 3.91 -8.60
CA PRO A 41 -5.03 3.90 -9.54
C PRO A 41 -4.66 2.50 -10.06
N GLY A 42 -5.15 1.44 -9.40
CA GLY A 42 -4.82 0.05 -9.70
C GLY A 42 -5.53 -0.93 -8.75
N PRO A 43 -5.26 -2.24 -8.88
CA PRO A 43 -5.85 -3.26 -8.04
C PRO A 43 -5.33 -3.18 -6.61
N ALA A 44 -6.22 -3.32 -5.61
CA ALA A 44 -5.82 -3.42 -4.22
C ALA A 44 -4.84 -4.58 -4.00
N ASN A 45 -3.98 -4.44 -3.00
CA ASN A 45 -3.01 -5.45 -2.61
C ASN A 45 -3.72 -6.69 -2.06
N HIS A 46 -3.01 -7.82 -2.11
CA HIS A 46 -3.58 -9.08 -1.69
C HIS A 46 -3.97 -9.10 -0.21
N GLY A 47 -5.25 -9.42 0.05
CA GLY A 47 -5.87 -9.37 1.36
C GLY A 47 -6.63 -8.07 1.64
N HIS A 48 -6.54 -7.07 0.75
CA HIS A 48 -7.21 -5.77 0.88
C HIS A 48 -8.34 -5.58 -0.14
N GLU A 49 -8.68 -6.59 -0.95
CA GLU A 49 -9.61 -6.47 -2.07
C GLU A 49 -11.03 -6.06 -1.66
N GLN A 50 -11.40 -6.33 -0.41
CA GLN A 50 -12.73 -6.03 0.14
C GLN A 50 -12.73 -4.81 1.07
N LEU A 51 -11.59 -4.14 1.26
CA LEU A 51 -11.52 -2.98 2.13
C LEU A 51 -12.14 -1.75 1.44
N PRO A 52 -13.02 -1.00 2.12
CA PRO A 52 -13.52 0.25 1.60
C PRO A 52 -12.40 1.31 1.59
N CYS A 53 -12.41 2.19 0.58
CA CYS A 53 -11.38 3.22 0.42
C CYS A 53 -11.23 4.13 1.65
N SER A 54 -12.33 4.33 2.41
CA SER A 54 -12.37 5.14 3.63
C SER A 54 -11.55 4.58 4.80
N ASP A 55 -11.24 3.27 4.79
CA ASP A 55 -10.44 2.67 5.85
C ASP A 55 -8.99 3.18 5.81
N CYS A 56 -8.49 3.49 4.61
CA CYS A 56 -7.14 4.02 4.39
C CYS A 56 -7.15 5.52 4.06
N HIS A 57 -8.04 5.97 3.18
CA HIS A 57 -8.07 7.36 2.71
C HIS A 57 -8.89 8.23 3.64
N ARG A 58 -8.29 9.35 4.03
CA ARG A 58 -8.95 10.37 4.85
C ARG A 58 -9.02 11.66 4.05
N GLU A 59 -10.10 12.39 4.21
CA GLU A 59 -10.31 13.66 3.51
C GLU A 59 -9.17 14.65 3.82
N ALA A 60 -8.76 15.38 2.80
CA ALA A 60 -7.85 16.52 2.95
C ALA A 60 -8.59 17.71 3.58
N GLU A 61 -7.86 18.54 4.31
CA GLU A 61 -8.46 19.70 4.97
C GLU A 61 -9.06 20.70 3.99
N GLY A 62 -10.23 21.24 4.35
CA GLY A 62 -10.95 22.25 3.58
C GLY A 62 -11.75 21.69 2.41
N SER A 63 -12.65 22.51 1.86
CA SER A 63 -13.43 22.17 0.67
C SER A 63 -12.56 22.09 -0.58
N ALA A 64 -13.02 21.36 -1.61
CA ALA A 64 -12.36 21.30 -2.91
C ALA A 64 -12.03 22.69 -3.49
N ARG A 65 -12.93 23.67 -3.33
CA ARG A 65 -12.69 25.06 -3.76
C ARG A 65 -11.51 25.71 -3.01
N GLN A 66 -11.42 25.48 -1.69
CA GLN A 66 -10.32 26.00 -0.87
C GLN A 66 -9.01 25.34 -1.25
N GLN A 67 -8.99 24.02 -1.48
CA GLN A 67 -7.83 23.27 -1.91
C GLN A 67 -7.32 23.77 -3.28
N ILE A 68 -8.20 23.92 -4.27
CA ILE A 68 -7.85 24.49 -5.58
C ILE A 68 -7.26 25.89 -5.45
N LYS A 69 -7.90 26.76 -4.65
CA LYS A 69 -7.39 28.12 -4.40
C LYS A 69 -6.02 28.10 -3.72
N ALA A 70 -5.78 27.19 -2.78
CA ALA A 70 -4.50 27.04 -2.10
C ALA A 70 -3.40 26.60 -3.08
N ASN A 71 -3.71 25.65 -3.98
CA ASN A 71 -2.77 25.18 -4.99
C ASN A 71 -2.45 26.24 -6.04
N LEU A 72 -3.44 27.03 -6.48
CA LEU A 72 -3.19 28.18 -7.35
C LEU A 72 -2.27 29.21 -6.67
N LYS A 73 -2.50 29.50 -5.38
CA LYS A 73 -1.63 30.40 -4.62
C LYS A 73 -0.21 29.87 -4.49
N HIS A 74 -0.03 28.56 -4.28
CA HIS A 74 1.29 27.95 -4.23
C HIS A 74 2.02 28.10 -5.57
N GLN A 75 1.36 27.80 -6.68
CA GLN A 75 1.92 27.96 -8.03
C GLN A 75 2.30 29.41 -8.35
N LEU A 76 1.57 30.40 -7.82
CA LEU A 76 1.89 31.82 -7.94
C LEU A 76 2.95 32.31 -6.94
N GLY A 77 3.57 31.42 -6.15
CA GLY A 77 4.56 31.78 -5.12
C GLY A 77 3.98 32.49 -3.88
N LEU A 78 2.64 32.59 -3.79
CA LEU A 78 1.93 33.23 -2.68
C LEU A 78 1.73 32.30 -1.47
N ARG A 79 2.18 31.04 -1.58
CA ARG A 79 2.14 30.03 -0.51
C ARG A 79 3.34 29.10 -0.62
N LYS A 80 3.96 28.75 0.51
CA LYS A 80 5.17 27.89 0.55
C LYS A 80 4.91 26.44 0.14
N HIS A 81 3.75 25.90 0.48
CA HIS A 81 3.39 24.49 0.26
C HIS A 81 2.04 24.39 -0.44
N GLU A 82 1.88 23.37 -1.26
CA GLU A 82 0.58 22.96 -1.79
C GLU A 82 -0.38 22.47 -0.69
N ALA A 83 -1.64 22.31 -1.07
CA ALA A 83 -2.66 21.62 -0.31
C ALA A 83 -2.98 20.30 -1.02
N TYR A 84 -3.20 19.25 -0.24
CA TYR A 84 -3.74 18.00 -0.77
C TYR A 84 -5.13 18.23 -1.37
N PHE A 85 -5.46 17.48 -2.42
CA PHE A 85 -6.74 17.58 -3.10
C PHE A 85 -7.60 16.35 -2.81
N GLN A 86 -8.81 16.59 -2.30
CA GLN A 86 -9.80 15.61 -1.83
C GLN A 86 -9.34 14.72 -0.67
N PHE A 87 -8.23 14.01 -0.81
CA PHE A 87 -7.70 13.08 0.20
C PHE A 87 -6.26 13.42 0.56
N ARG A 88 -5.89 13.19 1.81
CA ARG A 88 -4.48 13.24 2.25
C ARG A 88 -3.79 11.91 1.93
N PRO A 89 -2.44 11.90 1.79
CA PRO A 89 -1.68 10.67 1.68
C PRO A 89 -1.96 9.72 2.87
N VAL A 90 -2.00 8.42 2.59
CA VAL A 90 -2.07 7.38 3.62
C VAL A 90 -0.77 7.38 4.41
N SER A 91 -0.86 7.36 5.74
CA SER A 91 0.28 7.28 6.65
C SER A 91 0.27 5.97 7.43
N ASN A 92 1.34 5.70 8.17
CA ASN A 92 1.42 4.51 9.01
C ASN A 92 0.29 4.41 10.03
N ALA A 93 -0.32 5.52 10.43
CA ALA A 93 -1.42 5.49 11.38
C ALA A 93 -2.61 4.66 10.86
N GLN A 94 -2.92 4.77 9.56
CA GLN A 94 -3.97 3.94 8.96
C GLN A 94 -3.56 2.48 8.84
N CYS A 95 -2.30 2.20 8.49
CA CYS A 95 -1.80 0.83 8.41
C CYS A 95 -1.83 0.14 9.78
N LEU A 96 -1.31 0.82 10.81
CA LEU A 96 -1.22 0.31 12.17
C LEU A 96 -2.59 0.16 12.84
N ALA A 97 -3.63 0.84 12.39
CA ALA A 97 -4.98 0.63 12.93
C ALA A 97 -5.45 -0.84 12.79
N CYS A 98 -5.03 -1.51 11.71
CA CYS A 98 -5.29 -2.94 11.49
C CYS A 98 -4.06 -3.84 11.72
N HIS A 99 -2.85 -3.31 11.51
CA HIS A 99 -1.58 -4.05 11.57
C HIS A 99 -0.73 -3.71 12.81
N ASP A 100 -1.34 -3.27 13.91
CA ASP A 100 -0.58 -3.06 15.15
C ASP A 100 0.03 -4.38 15.64
N ARG A 101 1.33 -4.33 15.95
CA ARG A 101 2.14 -5.49 16.35
C ARG A 101 3.11 -5.05 17.45
N PRO A 102 2.76 -5.26 18.73
CA PRO A 102 3.60 -4.80 19.84
C PRO A 102 4.98 -5.48 19.88
N ASN A 103 5.10 -6.69 19.31
CA ASN A 103 6.33 -7.47 19.29
C ASN A 103 6.96 -7.59 17.89
N ASP A 104 6.74 -6.59 17.02
CA ASP A 104 7.37 -6.58 15.69
C ASP A 104 8.91 -6.46 15.82
N PRO A 105 9.71 -7.33 15.18
CA PRO A 105 11.16 -7.17 15.13
C PRO A 105 11.60 -5.87 14.42
N HIS A 106 10.76 -5.33 13.54
CA HIS A 106 11.00 -4.16 12.69
C HIS A 106 10.03 -3.00 13.03
N LEU A 107 9.93 -2.63 14.32
CA LEU A 107 9.12 -1.50 14.75
C LEU A 107 9.53 -0.19 14.08
N VAL A 108 8.54 0.56 13.58
CA VAL A 108 8.71 1.84 12.85
C VAL A 108 9.67 2.80 13.56
N HIS A 109 9.57 2.92 14.88
CA HIS A 109 10.38 3.88 15.63
C HIS A 109 11.89 3.57 15.61
N ARG A 110 12.29 2.29 15.42
CA ARG A 110 13.71 1.90 15.35
C ARG A 110 14.38 2.43 14.08
N PHE A 111 13.63 2.54 12.99
CA PHE A 111 14.16 3.14 11.77
C PHE A 111 14.54 4.60 11.98
N ASN A 112 13.91 5.32 12.92
CA ASN A 112 14.22 6.72 13.21
C ASN A 112 15.53 6.94 13.97
N GLU A 113 16.25 5.87 14.35
CA GLU A 113 17.56 6.01 14.98
C GLU A 113 18.52 6.81 14.08
N PRO A 114 19.32 7.75 14.63
CA PRO A 114 20.19 8.62 13.83
C PRO A 114 21.17 7.89 12.91
N ARG A 115 21.64 6.70 13.32
CA ARG A 115 22.55 5.88 12.51
C ARG A 115 21.96 5.44 11.17
N PHE A 116 20.63 5.42 11.04
CA PHE A 116 19.93 5.07 9.80
C PHE A 116 19.47 6.30 9.01
N ALA A 117 19.95 7.51 9.33
CA ALA A 117 19.51 8.73 8.66
C ALA A 117 19.71 8.71 7.13
N GLU A 118 20.83 8.16 6.66
CA GLU A 118 21.09 8.03 5.22
C GLU A 118 20.16 7.01 4.56
N THR A 119 20.01 5.83 5.18
CA THR A 119 19.10 4.80 4.69
C THR A 119 17.65 5.28 4.67
N ARG A 120 17.22 6.02 5.70
CA ARG A 120 15.91 6.67 5.75
C ARG A 120 15.69 7.65 4.62
N ALA A 121 16.70 8.46 4.28
CA ALA A 121 16.58 9.41 3.19
C ALA A 121 16.45 8.73 1.81
N LYS A 122 16.87 7.47 1.67
CA LYS A 122 16.83 6.72 0.40
C LYS A 122 15.62 5.79 0.29
N LEU A 123 15.34 5.03 1.34
CA LEU A 123 14.39 3.92 1.32
C LEU A 123 13.11 4.21 2.07
N HIS A 124 13.10 5.19 2.98
CA HIS A 124 11.97 5.47 3.86
C HIS A 124 11.39 4.23 4.58
N PRO A 125 12.21 3.35 5.19
CA PRO A 125 11.72 2.13 5.85
C PRO A 125 10.84 2.43 7.06
N GLU A 126 10.88 3.66 7.59
CA GLU A 126 9.97 4.15 8.60
C GLU A 126 8.53 4.32 8.08
N THR A 127 8.29 4.25 6.78
CA THR A 127 6.96 4.40 6.18
C THR A 127 6.50 3.07 5.59
N CYS A 128 5.37 2.52 6.03
CA CYS A 128 4.88 1.22 5.54
C CYS A 128 4.74 1.20 4.01
N ALA A 129 4.28 2.31 3.43
CA ALA A 129 4.06 2.46 2.00
C ALA A 129 5.35 2.50 1.16
N SER A 130 6.55 2.57 1.74
CA SER A 130 7.79 2.45 0.96
C SER A 130 8.00 1.03 0.43
N CYS A 131 7.58 0.02 1.20
CA CYS A 131 7.63 -1.39 0.81
C CYS A 131 6.26 -1.94 0.39
N HIS A 132 5.19 -1.50 1.04
CA HIS A 132 3.81 -1.95 0.81
C HIS A 132 3.00 -0.90 0.05
N VAL A 133 3.38 -0.61 -1.20
CA VAL A 133 2.62 0.35 -2.01
C VAL A 133 1.27 -0.27 -2.38
N GLU A 134 0.20 0.34 -1.91
CA GLU A 134 -1.18 -0.02 -2.25
C GLU A 134 -1.47 0.22 -3.74
N HIS A 135 -2.53 -0.40 -4.26
CA HIS A 135 -2.95 -0.30 -5.67
C HIS A 135 -1.96 -0.92 -6.67
N ARG A 136 -1.15 -1.88 -6.23
CA ARG A 136 -0.17 -2.59 -7.07
C ARG A 136 -0.50 -4.05 -7.27
N GLY A 137 -1.49 -4.58 -6.56
CA GLY A 137 -1.90 -5.99 -6.64
C GLY A 137 -0.84 -6.96 -6.15
N VAL A 138 0.09 -6.50 -5.30
CA VAL A 138 1.16 -7.33 -4.71
C VAL A 138 1.30 -6.98 -3.23
N ARG A 139 1.81 -7.90 -2.42
CA ARG A 139 2.02 -7.64 -0.99
C ARG A 139 3.16 -6.66 -0.75
N ILE A 140 4.25 -6.79 -1.49
CA ILE A 140 5.46 -5.97 -1.36
C ILE A 140 5.93 -5.54 -2.76
N THR A 141 6.19 -4.25 -2.94
CA THR A 141 6.73 -3.68 -4.17
C THR A 141 8.25 -3.60 -4.20
N LEU A 142 8.89 -3.57 -3.02
CA LEU A 142 10.35 -3.62 -2.90
C LEU A 142 10.79 -5.09 -2.88
N GLN A 143 11.03 -5.66 -4.05
CA GLN A 143 11.32 -7.10 -4.20
C GLN A 143 12.79 -7.47 -3.98
N ASN A 144 13.72 -6.51 -3.95
CA ASN A 144 15.13 -6.82 -3.72
C ASN A 144 15.44 -6.90 -2.23
N ALA A 145 15.89 -8.05 -1.75
CA ALA A 145 16.31 -8.20 -0.36
C ALA A 145 17.59 -7.39 -0.01
N GLU A 146 18.21 -6.73 -0.98
CA GLU A 146 19.34 -5.81 -0.78
C GLU A 146 19.02 -4.66 0.18
N PHE A 147 17.74 -4.32 0.40
CA PHE A 147 17.38 -3.32 1.41
C PHE A 147 17.84 -3.72 2.81
N CYS A 148 17.93 -5.03 3.11
CA CYS A 148 18.44 -5.54 4.39
C CYS A 148 19.87 -5.04 4.64
N GLN A 149 20.72 -5.04 3.61
CA GLN A 149 22.09 -4.53 3.69
C GLN A 149 22.11 -3.10 4.20
N SER A 150 21.18 -2.26 3.77
CA SER A 150 21.20 -0.83 4.09
C SER A 150 21.06 -0.52 5.59
N CYS A 151 20.64 -1.49 6.40
CA CYS A 151 20.61 -1.38 7.87
C CYS A 151 21.44 -2.45 8.58
N HIS A 152 21.69 -3.59 7.93
CA HIS A 152 22.37 -4.77 8.49
C HIS A 152 23.73 -5.04 7.84
N GLU A 153 24.40 -4.06 7.23
CA GLU A 153 25.72 -4.26 6.63
C GLU A 153 26.81 -4.52 7.69
N ASP A 154 26.69 -3.87 8.85
CA ASP A 154 27.64 -3.98 9.96
C ASP A 154 26.97 -4.60 11.20
N PHE A 155 27.02 -5.92 11.27
CA PHE A 155 26.57 -6.70 12.42
C PHE A 155 27.59 -7.78 12.76
N SER A 156 27.59 -8.22 14.01
CA SER A 156 28.34 -9.39 14.47
C SER A 156 27.52 -10.17 15.47
N LEU A 157 27.54 -11.49 15.33
CA LEU A 157 26.89 -12.42 16.25
C LEU A 157 27.98 -13.10 17.08
N LYS A 158 27.82 -13.11 18.41
CA LYS A 158 28.76 -13.81 19.31
C LYS A 158 28.71 -15.32 19.12
N GLU A 159 27.51 -15.83 18.92
CA GLU A 159 27.21 -17.22 18.64
C GLU A 159 26.28 -17.22 17.43
N ASP A 160 26.75 -17.84 16.35
CA ASP A 160 25.99 -17.91 15.11
C ASP A 160 25.43 -19.33 14.94
N PRO A 161 24.10 -19.52 15.08
CA PRO A 161 23.51 -20.85 15.13
C PRO A 161 23.31 -21.48 13.74
N ILE A 162 23.73 -20.83 12.66
CA ILE A 162 23.50 -21.32 11.29
C ILE A 162 24.73 -21.96 10.65
N SER A 163 24.50 -22.96 9.81
CA SER A 163 25.48 -23.74 9.03
C SER A 163 26.49 -22.91 8.23
N ILE A 164 26.05 -21.79 7.65
CA ILE A 164 26.91 -20.80 6.99
C ILE A 164 26.74 -19.50 7.75
N PRO A 165 27.76 -18.99 8.47
CA PRO A 165 27.60 -17.81 9.31
C PRO A 165 26.98 -16.63 8.56
N HIS A 166 26.11 -15.88 9.24
CA HIS A 166 25.41 -14.72 8.68
C HIS A 166 26.39 -13.70 8.08
N GLN A 167 27.54 -13.48 8.72
CA GLN A 167 28.59 -12.60 8.19
C GLN A 167 29.10 -13.07 6.82
N THR A 168 29.24 -14.38 6.63
CA THR A 168 29.66 -14.97 5.35
C THR A 168 28.60 -14.76 4.28
N LEU A 169 27.31 -14.92 4.61
CA LEU A 169 26.21 -14.63 3.68
C LEU A 169 26.19 -13.15 3.26
N ALA A 170 26.36 -12.24 4.22
CA ALA A 170 26.43 -10.80 3.96
C ALA A 170 27.64 -10.42 3.08
N GLN A 171 28.82 -10.96 3.36
CA GLN A 171 30.03 -10.75 2.54
C GLN A 171 29.90 -11.29 1.12
N GLN A 172 29.13 -12.36 0.94
CA GLN A 172 28.79 -12.93 -0.37
C GLN A 172 27.61 -12.21 -1.05
N GLN A 173 27.07 -11.15 -0.44
CA GLN A 173 25.89 -10.41 -0.89
C GLN A 173 24.63 -11.27 -1.09
N ARG A 174 24.53 -12.39 -0.36
CA ARG A 174 23.39 -13.33 -0.43
C ARG A 174 22.20 -12.85 0.40
N TRP A 175 21.79 -11.60 0.21
CA TRP A 175 20.72 -10.98 1.00
C TRP A 175 19.34 -11.60 0.72
N GLU A 176 19.16 -12.17 -0.47
CA GLU A 176 17.94 -12.87 -0.88
C GLU A 176 17.63 -14.11 -0.02
N THR A 177 18.63 -14.68 0.66
CA THR A 177 18.43 -15.87 1.49
C THR A 177 17.87 -15.55 2.87
N CYS A 178 17.98 -14.31 3.35
CA CYS A 178 17.60 -13.93 4.72
C CYS A 178 16.13 -14.25 5.02
N LEU A 179 15.24 -13.90 4.08
CA LEU A 179 13.80 -14.13 4.21
C LEU A 179 13.41 -15.60 4.01
N GLY A 180 14.33 -16.43 3.51
CA GLY A 180 14.14 -17.87 3.42
C GLY A 180 14.09 -18.55 4.79
N CYS A 181 14.76 -17.97 5.79
CA CYS A 181 14.76 -18.44 7.17
C CYS A 181 13.92 -17.56 8.10
N HIS A 182 13.94 -16.24 7.88
CA HIS A 182 13.30 -15.27 8.75
C HIS A 182 12.00 -14.72 8.16
N ASP A 183 10.95 -14.74 8.97
CA ASP A 183 9.77 -13.90 8.74
C ASP A 183 10.08 -12.46 9.20
N TYR A 184 10.09 -11.52 8.25
CA TYR A 184 10.46 -10.12 8.50
C TYR A 184 9.70 -9.50 9.69
N HIS A 185 8.39 -9.70 9.78
CA HIS A 185 7.57 -9.13 10.86
C HIS A 185 7.32 -10.12 12.01
N GLY A 186 7.85 -11.34 11.92
CA GLY A 186 7.58 -12.40 12.90
C GLY A 186 6.09 -12.75 13.03
N ASN A 187 5.35 -12.76 11.91
CA ASN A 187 3.93 -13.08 11.89
C ASN A 187 3.64 -14.56 12.14
N HIS A 188 4.61 -15.45 11.89
CA HIS A 188 4.45 -16.90 12.05
C HIS A 188 5.16 -17.40 13.32
N ARG A 189 4.52 -18.35 14.01
CA ARG A 189 5.23 -19.18 15.00
C ARG A 189 5.92 -20.31 14.26
N MET A 190 7.22 -20.17 14.06
CA MET A 190 8.04 -21.11 13.32
C MET A 190 9.37 -21.36 14.01
N ASP A 191 9.90 -22.57 13.84
CA ASP A 191 11.30 -22.85 14.13
C ASP A 191 12.14 -22.33 12.96
N VAL A 192 13.09 -21.44 13.27
CA VAL A 192 13.98 -20.87 12.26
C VAL A 192 14.98 -21.95 11.83
N PRO A 193 15.09 -22.28 10.54
CA PRO A 193 16.04 -23.28 10.08
C PRO A 193 17.49 -22.81 10.32
N THR A 194 18.33 -23.72 10.81
CA THR A 194 19.76 -23.47 11.03
C THR A 194 20.62 -23.87 9.82
N GLU A 195 20.10 -24.72 8.95
CA GLU A 195 20.76 -25.10 7.70
C GLU A 195 20.30 -24.19 6.57
N VAL A 196 21.22 -23.50 5.88
CA VAL A 196 20.87 -22.58 4.78
C VAL A 196 20.22 -23.33 3.61
N ASP A 197 20.59 -24.59 3.41
CA ASP A 197 19.98 -25.45 2.38
C ASP A 197 18.51 -25.81 2.68
N ASN A 198 18.08 -25.67 3.94
CA ASN A 198 16.69 -25.85 4.34
C ASN A 198 15.88 -24.53 4.30
N ALA A 199 16.50 -23.42 3.91
CA ALA A 199 15.81 -22.14 3.75
C ALA A 199 14.80 -22.20 2.60
N ILE A 200 13.70 -21.44 2.72
CA ILE A 200 12.75 -21.28 1.63
C ILE A 200 13.46 -20.61 0.45
N ALA A 201 13.30 -21.18 -0.75
CA ALA A 201 13.92 -20.65 -1.95
C ALA A 201 13.45 -19.21 -2.25
N PRO A 202 14.35 -18.29 -2.67
CA PRO A 202 13.99 -16.89 -2.96
C PRO A 202 12.84 -16.74 -3.97
N ALA A 203 12.74 -17.64 -4.95
CA ALA A 203 11.63 -17.64 -5.90
C ALA A 203 10.26 -17.84 -5.22
N ILE A 204 10.18 -18.72 -4.22
CA ILE A 204 8.95 -18.97 -3.46
C ILE A 204 8.60 -17.73 -2.60
N ILE A 205 9.60 -17.05 -2.03
CA ILE A 205 9.39 -15.77 -1.33
C ILE A 205 8.86 -14.70 -2.30
N GLY A 206 9.41 -14.62 -3.52
CA GLY A 206 8.93 -13.74 -4.58
C GLY A 206 7.47 -14.03 -4.95
N ASP A 207 7.11 -15.29 -5.15
CA ASP A 207 5.73 -15.71 -5.44
C ASP A 207 4.78 -15.32 -4.29
N TYR A 208 5.22 -15.48 -3.04
CA TYR A 208 4.47 -15.02 -1.88
C TYR A 208 4.28 -13.50 -1.88
N PHE A 209 5.29 -12.71 -2.24
CA PHE A 209 5.12 -11.26 -2.40
C PHE A 209 4.15 -10.91 -3.53
N ASN A 210 4.08 -11.73 -4.57
CA ASN A 210 3.16 -11.57 -5.69
C ASN A 210 1.76 -12.17 -5.46
N GLY A 211 1.44 -12.65 -4.26
CA GLY A 211 0.08 -13.09 -3.92
C GLY A 211 -0.10 -14.56 -3.57
N ALA A 212 0.92 -15.41 -3.77
CA ALA A 212 0.83 -16.83 -3.43
C ALA A 212 0.60 -17.06 -1.93
N ALA A 213 0.31 -18.30 -1.53
CA ALA A 213 0.15 -18.65 -0.12
C ALA A 213 1.44 -18.39 0.67
N SER A 214 1.30 -18.15 1.98
CA SER A 214 2.47 -17.99 2.86
C SER A 214 3.35 -19.24 2.80
N PRO A 215 4.67 -19.10 2.59
CA PRO A 215 5.60 -20.22 2.53
C PRO A 215 6.18 -20.56 3.90
N TYR A 216 5.98 -19.71 4.91
CA TYR A 216 6.51 -19.92 6.25
C TYR A 216 5.75 -21.04 6.97
N PRO A 217 6.46 -22.00 7.57
CA PRO A 217 5.82 -23.09 8.29
C PRO A 217 5.19 -22.59 9.58
N GLY A 218 4.07 -23.17 9.97
CA GLY A 218 3.43 -22.90 11.26
C GLY A 218 2.30 -21.85 11.22
N PRO A 219 1.60 -21.67 12.34
CA PRO A 219 0.42 -20.82 12.38
C PRO A 219 0.79 -19.33 12.39
N VAL A 220 -0.01 -18.53 11.69
CA VAL A 220 0.01 -17.07 11.80
C VAL A 220 -0.47 -16.67 13.21
N ILE A 221 0.41 -16.01 13.96
CA ILE A 221 0.16 -15.52 15.32
C ILE A 221 -0.15 -14.03 15.37
N GLN A 222 0.26 -13.26 14.35
CA GLN A 222 -0.08 -11.85 14.20
C GLN A 222 -1.02 -11.67 13.01
N LYS A 223 -2.32 -11.63 13.27
CA LYS A 223 -3.34 -11.40 12.22
C LYS A 223 -3.71 -9.92 12.18
N ALA A 224 -3.84 -9.39 10.97
CA ALA A 224 -4.43 -8.09 10.77
C ALA A 224 -5.91 -8.13 11.18
N LYS A 225 -6.42 -7.01 11.68
CA LYS A 225 -7.86 -6.83 11.90
C LYS A 225 -8.56 -6.71 10.55
N GLU A 226 -9.78 -7.26 10.46
CA GLU A 226 -10.61 -7.13 9.25
C GLU A 226 -11.08 -5.69 9.02
N LYS A 227 -11.15 -4.90 10.09
CA LYS A 227 -11.50 -3.47 10.07
C LYS A 227 -10.67 -2.72 11.12
N PRO A 228 -10.35 -1.44 10.88
CA PRO A 228 -9.73 -0.60 11.90
C PRO A 228 -10.70 -0.42 13.08
N ASP A 229 -10.17 -0.26 14.29
CA ASP A 229 -11.01 0.03 15.46
C ASP A 229 -11.83 1.31 15.22
N GLU A 230 -13.11 1.29 15.58
CA GLU A 230 -13.97 2.47 15.47
C GLU A 230 -13.40 3.59 16.35
N SER A 231 -13.04 4.72 15.72
CA SER A 231 -12.54 5.93 16.37
C SER A 231 -13.68 6.90 16.71
#